data_AF-A0A9Q3XCR1-F1
#
_entry.id   AF-A0A9Q3XCR1-F1
#
_cell.length_a   1.000
_cell.length_b   1.000
_cell.length_c   1.000
_cell.angle_alpha   90.00
_cell.angle_beta   90.00
_cell.angle_gamma   90.00
#
_symmetry.space_group_name_H-M   'P 1'
#
loop_
_entity.id
_entity.type
_entity.pdbx_description
1 polymer ?
#
loop_
_entity_poly.entity_id
_entity_poly.type
_entity_poly.pdbx_seq_one_letter_code
_entity_poly.pdbx_strand_id
1 'polypeptide(L)'
;MSRIVLGCILTLIAAGIGLFWWQGPAEVEAAAPPPSLISLAGEAPDPENLPTVDPGDLEGPAPPEASELTKEQRRFFRYDRNRDWRITRSEMLSTRSDAFRKLDKDGNNLLTFEEWAVTTVEKFEGADANGDRELSPGEFATTKPKQTRTRRCNC
;
A
#
# COMPACT_ATOMS: atom_id res chain seq x y z
N MET A 1 68.86 21.90 -1.47
CA MET A 1 67.89 22.81 -2.11
C MET A 1 67.16 22.19 -3.30
N SER A 2 67.83 21.54 -4.27
CA SER A 2 67.15 20.99 -5.47
C SER A 2 66.04 19.96 -5.18
N ARG A 3 66.20 19.10 -4.17
CA ARG A 3 65.20 18.09 -3.80
C ARG A 3 63.90 18.68 -3.23
N ILE A 4 63.98 19.82 -2.54
CA ILE A 4 62.81 20.52 -1.99
C ILE A 4 62.04 21.20 -3.13
N VAL A 5 62.76 21.83 -4.06
CA VAL A 5 62.17 22.45 -5.26
C VAL A 5 61.48 21.39 -6.14
N LEU A 6 62.11 20.22 -6.33
CA LEU A 6 61.51 19.11 -7.09
C LEU A 6 60.25 18.57 -6.41
N GLY A 7 60.25 18.48 -5.08
CA GLY A 7 59.08 18.09 -4.28
C GLY A 7 57.91 19.06 -4.45
N CYS A 8 58.16 20.36 -4.35
CA CYS A 8 57.13 21.39 -4.54
C CYS A 8 56.52 21.33 -5.95
N ILE A 9 57.34 21.11 -6.97
CA ILE A 9 56.86 20.97 -8.36
C ILE A 9 55.99 19.72 -8.51
N LEU A 10 56.42 18.58 -7.95
CA LEU A 10 55.62 17.35 -8.00
C LEU A 10 54.28 17.48 -7.28
N THR A 11 54.26 18.15 -6.13
CA THR A 11 53.00 18.40 -5.40
C THR A 11 52.05 19.31 -6.18
N LEU A 12 52.58 20.32 -6.89
CA LEU A 12 51.77 21.18 -7.74
C LEU A 12 51.19 20.43 -8.95
N ILE A 13 51.98 19.54 -9.56
CA ILE A 13 51.50 18.70 -10.67
C ILE A 13 50.40 17.76 -10.19
N ALA A 14 50.60 17.08 -9.05
CA ALA A 14 49.60 16.18 -8.48
C ALA A 14 48.30 16.91 -8.11
N ALA A 15 48.40 18.12 -7.53
CA ALA A 15 47.25 18.95 -7.24
C ALA A 15 46.51 19.40 -8.52
N GLY A 16 47.25 19.75 -9.57
CA GLY A 16 46.67 20.10 -10.87
C GLY A 16 45.89 18.94 -11.50
N ILE A 17 46.44 17.72 -11.46
CA ILE A 17 45.76 16.52 -11.97
C ILE A 17 44.50 16.21 -11.14
N GLY A 18 44.58 16.35 -9.81
CA GLY A 18 43.42 16.15 -8.93
C GLY A 18 42.31 17.15 -9.20
N LEU A 19 42.64 18.43 -9.39
CA LEU A 19 41.68 19.47 -9.75
C LEU A 19 41.08 19.22 -11.14
N PHE A 20 41.88 18.78 -12.11
CA PHE A 20 41.38 18.43 -13.44
C PHE A 20 40.41 17.24 -13.41
N TRP A 21 40.73 16.19 -12.66
CA TRP A 21 39.83 15.03 -12.46
C TRP A 21 38.54 15.40 -11.75
N TRP A 22 38.60 16.33 -10.80
CA TRP A 22 37.41 16.83 -10.08
C TRP A 22 36.52 17.71 -10.96
N GLN A 23 37.11 18.55 -11.83
CA GLN A 23 36.36 19.52 -12.66
C GLN A 23 35.90 18.94 -14.01
N GLY A 24 36.55 17.89 -14.52
CA GLY A 24 36.23 17.26 -15.82
C GLY A 24 34.77 16.79 -15.99
N PRO A 25 34.11 16.18 -14.98
CA PRO A 25 32.72 15.72 -15.11
C PRO A 25 31.72 16.88 -15.25
N ALA A 26 31.98 18.02 -14.58
CA ALA A 26 31.03 19.13 -14.49
C ALA A 26 30.88 19.88 -15.83
N GLU A 27 31.96 20.03 -16.59
CA GLU A 27 31.91 20.70 -17.91
C GLU A 27 31.28 19.80 -18.99
N VAL A 28 31.44 18.48 -18.88
CA VAL A 28 30.80 17.52 -19.81
C VAL A 28 29.29 17.53 -19.63
N GLU A 29 28.78 17.69 -18.41
CA GLU A 29 27.35 17.84 -18.15
C GLU A 29 26.82 19.23 -18.56
N ALA A 30 27.62 20.29 -18.40
CA ALA A 30 27.21 21.65 -18.80
C ALA A 30 27.23 21.87 -20.33
N ALA A 31 28.17 21.23 -21.04
CA ALA A 31 28.28 21.27 -22.50
C ALA A 31 27.46 20.17 -23.19
N ALA A 32 26.87 19.24 -22.43
CA ALA A 32 25.86 18.35 -22.97
C ALA A 32 24.72 19.23 -23.52
N PRO A 33 24.40 19.12 -24.83
CA PRO A 33 23.22 19.79 -25.32
C PRO A 33 22.04 19.35 -24.43
N PRO A 34 21.22 20.28 -23.92
CA PRO A 34 20.03 19.90 -23.18
C PRO A 34 19.27 18.91 -24.07
N PRO A 35 18.75 17.80 -23.50
CA PRO A 35 18.02 16.82 -24.29
C PRO A 35 17.02 17.58 -25.15
N SER A 36 17.21 17.52 -26.47
CA SER A 36 16.35 18.27 -27.38
C SER A 36 14.93 17.82 -27.10
N LEU A 37 14.07 18.73 -26.64
CA LEU A 37 12.66 18.43 -26.35
C LEU A 37 11.97 17.79 -27.56
N ILE A 38 12.51 17.98 -28.77
CA ILE A 38 12.07 17.34 -30.01
C ILE A 38 12.15 15.80 -29.95
N SER A 39 13.12 15.22 -29.21
CA SER A 39 13.19 13.76 -29.01
C SER A 39 12.19 13.23 -27.97
N LEU A 40 11.60 14.12 -27.16
CA LEU A 40 10.49 13.85 -26.24
C LEU A 40 9.14 14.36 -26.77
N ALA A 41 9.15 15.08 -27.91
CA ALA A 41 7.98 15.60 -28.61
C ALA A 41 7.54 14.67 -29.74
N GLY A 42 8.01 13.41 -29.76
CA GLY A 42 7.11 12.35 -30.17
C GLY A 42 6.08 12.25 -29.06
N GLU A 43 4.85 12.69 -29.35
CA GLU A 43 3.65 12.60 -28.51
C GLU A 43 3.85 11.55 -27.41
N ALA A 44 4.02 11.98 -26.15
CA ALA A 44 4.06 11.04 -25.04
C ALA A 44 2.82 10.16 -25.20
N PRO A 45 2.94 8.83 -25.32
CA PRO A 45 1.81 7.98 -25.64
C PRO A 45 0.75 8.24 -24.59
N ASP A 46 -0.40 8.74 -25.04
CA ASP A 46 -1.54 8.98 -24.18
C ASP A 46 -1.81 7.68 -23.42
N PRO A 47 -1.74 7.68 -22.08
CA PRO A 47 -1.95 6.46 -21.30
C PRO A 47 -3.35 5.86 -21.53
N GLU A 48 -4.29 6.63 -22.08
CA GLU A 48 -5.60 6.14 -22.49
C GLU A 48 -5.63 5.56 -23.92
N ASN A 49 -4.65 5.88 -24.77
CA ASN A 49 -4.57 5.39 -26.15
C ASN A 49 -3.64 4.18 -26.26
N LEU A 50 -4.10 3.06 -25.69
CA LEU A 50 -3.41 1.78 -25.81
C LEU A 50 -3.57 1.23 -27.25
N PRO A 51 -2.47 0.84 -27.92
CA PRO A 51 -2.55 0.19 -29.23
C PRO A 51 -3.32 -1.12 -29.08
N THR A 52 -4.57 -1.12 -29.55
CA THR A 52 -5.42 -2.30 -29.52
C THR A 52 -5.14 -3.08 -30.81
N VAL A 53 -4.30 -4.11 -30.69
CA VAL A 53 -4.10 -5.07 -31.77
C VAL A 53 -5.22 -6.10 -31.66
N ASP A 54 -6.04 -6.23 -32.71
CA ASP A 54 -7.00 -7.33 -32.83
C ASP A 54 -6.21 -8.63 -33.07
N PRO A 55 -6.19 -9.58 -32.11
CA PRO A 55 -5.44 -10.82 -32.28
C PRO A 55 -6.07 -11.75 -33.32
N GLY A 56 -7.24 -11.44 -33.89
CA GLY A 56 -7.93 -12.33 -34.83
C GLY A 56 -8.12 -13.72 -34.22
N ASP A 57 -7.71 -14.75 -34.97
CA ASP A 57 -7.80 -16.17 -34.56
C ASP A 57 -6.53 -16.68 -33.82
N LEU A 58 -5.65 -15.79 -33.34
CA LEU A 58 -4.44 -16.19 -32.62
C LEU A 58 -4.78 -16.71 -31.22
N GLU A 59 -4.79 -18.03 -31.05
CA GLU A 59 -4.93 -18.67 -29.74
C GLU A 59 -3.54 -18.94 -29.14
N GLY A 60 -3.25 -18.28 -28.01
CA GLY A 60 -2.03 -18.52 -27.25
C GLY A 60 -2.02 -19.91 -26.59
N PRO A 61 -0.85 -20.40 -26.15
CA PRO A 61 -0.80 -21.63 -25.36
C PRO A 61 -1.68 -21.50 -24.12
N ALA A 62 -2.30 -22.61 -23.70
CA ALA A 62 -3.11 -22.64 -22.50
C ALA A 62 -2.34 -22.03 -21.31
N PRO A 63 -2.93 -21.08 -20.56
CA PRO A 63 -2.28 -20.50 -19.39
C PRO A 63 -1.82 -21.60 -18.42
N PRO A 64 -0.67 -21.43 -17.74
CA PRO A 64 -0.27 -22.37 -16.72
C PRO A 64 -1.34 -22.46 -15.62
N GLU A 65 -1.61 -23.68 -15.13
CA GLU A 65 -2.53 -23.88 -14.02
C GLU A 65 -1.98 -23.19 -12.76
N ALA A 66 -2.76 -22.29 -12.18
CA ALA A 66 -2.41 -21.68 -10.90
C ALA A 66 -2.49 -22.75 -9.80
N SER A 67 -1.41 -22.95 -9.05
CA SER A 67 -1.46 -23.83 -7.89
C SER A 67 -2.44 -23.28 -6.85
N GLU A 68 -3.52 -24.01 -6.58
CA GLU A 68 -4.52 -23.65 -5.57
C GLU A 68 -3.87 -23.59 -4.18
N LEU A 69 -3.94 -22.42 -3.53
CA LEU A 69 -3.46 -22.26 -2.16
C LEU A 69 -4.31 -23.09 -1.20
N THR A 70 -3.65 -23.81 -0.29
CA THR A 70 -4.35 -24.55 0.77
C THR A 70 -5.19 -23.60 1.64
N LYS A 71 -6.19 -24.13 2.35
CA LYS A 71 -7.04 -23.31 3.25
C LYS A 71 -6.19 -22.62 4.33
N GLU A 72 -5.17 -23.32 4.81
CA GLU A 72 -4.22 -22.86 5.81
C GLU A 72 -3.33 -21.76 5.26
N GLN A 73 -2.79 -21.92 4.04
CA GLN A 73 -2.02 -20.87 3.36
C GLN A 73 -2.86 -19.62 3.14
N ARG A 74 -4.12 -19.75 2.72
CA ARG A 74 -5.04 -18.60 2.60
C ARG A 74 -5.29 -17.90 3.94
N ARG A 75 -5.39 -18.65 5.03
CA ARG A 75 -5.51 -18.08 6.38
C ARG A 75 -4.22 -17.42 6.82
N PHE A 76 -3.07 -17.98 6.46
CA PHE A 76 -1.75 -17.44 6.77
C PHE A 76 -1.53 -16.09 6.09
N PHE A 77 -1.74 -16.02 4.77
CA PHE A 77 -1.61 -14.79 3.98
C PHE A 77 -2.65 -13.71 4.33
N ARG A 78 -3.68 -14.02 5.13
CA ARG A 78 -4.58 -13.01 5.70
C ARG A 78 -3.89 -12.17 6.77
N TYR A 79 -2.93 -12.76 7.50
CA TYR A 79 -2.24 -12.10 8.60
C TYR A 79 -0.83 -11.63 8.21
N ASP A 80 -0.11 -12.39 7.38
CA ASP A 80 1.19 -12.00 6.82
C ASP A 80 1.02 -10.84 5.81
N ARG A 81 1.14 -9.60 6.31
CA ARG A 81 0.89 -8.39 5.51
C ARG A 81 2.09 -8.01 4.67
N ASN A 82 3.29 -8.26 5.18
CA ASN A 82 4.56 -7.93 4.51
C ASN A 82 5.06 -9.06 3.59
N ARG A 83 4.36 -10.21 3.54
CA ARG A 83 4.66 -11.38 2.71
C ARG A 83 6.05 -11.97 2.98
N ASP A 84 6.48 -11.94 4.24
CA ASP A 84 7.79 -12.47 4.65
C ASP A 84 7.74 -13.95 5.11
N TRP A 85 6.57 -14.60 4.92
CA TRP A 85 6.33 -15.98 5.34
C TRP A 85 6.44 -16.19 6.86
N ARG A 86 6.28 -15.14 7.64
CA ARG A 86 6.18 -15.17 9.09
C ARG A 86 4.94 -14.37 9.51
N ILE A 87 4.45 -14.66 10.72
CA ILE A 87 3.39 -13.85 11.32
C ILE A 87 3.92 -13.34 12.64
N THR A 88 4.12 -12.04 12.70
CA THR A 88 4.51 -11.35 13.93
C THR A 88 3.32 -11.24 14.89
N ARG A 89 3.60 -10.96 16.17
CA ARG A 89 2.54 -10.74 17.18
C ARG A 89 1.61 -9.59 16.77
N SER A 90 2.16 -8.52 16.23
CA SER A 90 1.43 -7.37 15.71
C SER A 90 0.47 -7.77 14.58
N GLU A 91 0.93 -8.59 13.64
CA GLU A 91 0.10 -9.07 12.53
C GLU A 91 -1.00 -10.00 13.00
N MET A 92 -0.70 -10.93 13.92
CA MET A 92 -1.68 -11.81 14.54
C MET A 92 -2.79 -11.03 15.26
N LEU A 93 -2.44 -9.90 15.89
CA LEU A 93 -3.36 -9.03 16.62
C LEU A 93 -4.00 -7.95 15.76
N SER A 94 -3.65 -7.86 14.48
CA SER A 94 -4.07 -6.77 13.61
C SER A 94 -5.60 -6.60 13.56
N THR A 95 -6.35 -7.69 13.44
CA THR A 95 -7.83 -7.69 13.46
C THR A 95 -8.43 -7.07 14.73
N ARG A 96 -7.80 -7.30 15.88
CA ARG A 96 -8.23 -6.72 17.17
C ARG A 96 -7.84 -5.25 17.24
N SER A 97 -6.64 -4.89 16.80
CA SER A 97 -6.20 -3.50 16.79
C SER A 97 -7.03 -2.65 15.81
N ASP A 98 -7.42 -3.21 14.67
CA ASP A 98 -8.24 -2.52 13.67
C ASP A 98 -9.66 -2.31 14.20
N ALA A 99 -10.23 -3.32 14.89
CA ALA A 99 -11.52 -3.18 15.56
C ALA A 99 -11.47 -2.13 16.67
N PHE A 100 -10.42 -2.12 17.49
CA PHE A 100 -10.21 -1.11 18.53
C PHE A 100 -10.19 0.31 17.93
N ARG A 101 -9.37 0.55 16.91
CA ARG A 101 -9.29 1.86 16.23
C ARG A 101 -10.59 2.28 15.55
N LYS A 102 -11.45 1.32 15.20
CA LYS A 102 -12.77 1.63 14.62
C LYS A 102 -13.73 2.17 15.68
N LEU A 103 -13.62 1.67 16.90
CA LEU A 103 -14.46 2.05 18.05
C LEU A 103 -13.96 3.35 18.71
N ASP A 104 -12.64 3.51 18.86
CA ASP A 104 -11.99 4.70 19.40
C ASP A 104 -12.10 5.87 18.40
N LYS A 105 -13.04 6.79 18.63
CA LYS A 105 -13.31 7.91 17.72
C LYS A 105 -12.45 9.13 18.01
N ASP A 106 -12.09 9.33 19.27
CA ASP A 106 -11.30 10.48 19.70
C ASP A 106 -9.79 10.24 19.61
N GLY A 107 -9.35 8.99 19.41
CA GLY A 107 -7.97 8.62 19.20
C GLY A 107 -7.13 8.66 20.48
N ASN A 108 -7.77 8.54 21.65
CA ASN A 108 -7.12 8.63 22.95
C ASN A 108 -6.59 7.25 23.45
N ASN A 109 -6.74 6.19 22.66
CA ASN A 109 -6.37 4.81 22.99
C ASN A 109 -7.15 4.20 24.17
N LEU A 110 -8.32 4.73 24.49
CA LEU A 110 -9.28 4.20 25.45
C LEU A 110 -10.63 4.04 24.74
N LEU A 111 -11.48 3.14 25.25
CA LEU A 111 -12.86 3.06 24.81
C LEU A 111 -13.76 3.51 25.95
N THR A 112 -14.50 4.58 25.70
CA THR A 112 -15.63 4.95 26.55
C THR A 112 -16.74 3.89 26.45
N PHE A 113 -17.71 3.92 27.37
CA PHE A 113 -18.79 2.95 27.38
C PHE A 113 -19.62 3.05 26.09
N GLU A 114 -19.90 4.27 25.65
CA GLU A 114 -20.64 4.58 24.43
C GLU A 114 -19.92 4.06 23.18
N GLU A 115 -18.59 4.24 23.10
CA GLU A 115 -17.79 3.72 21.98
C GLU A 115 -17.71 2.20 21.97
N TRP A 116 -17.59 1.58 23.14
CA TRP A 116 -17.55 0.12 23.26
C TRP A 116 -18.91 -0.52 22.93
N ALA A 117 -20.01 0.09 23.37
CA ALA A 117 -21.36 -0.39 23.19
C ALA A 117 -22.02 0.11 21.89
N VAL A 118 -21.27 0.69 20.94
CA VAL A 118 -21.82 1.32 19.72
C VAL A 118 -22.85 0.44 19.00
N THR A 119 -22.60 -0.86 18.85
CA THR A 119 -23.53 -1.77 18.17
C THR A 119 -24.83 -2.01 18.94
N THR A 120 -24.79 -1.93 20.27
CA THR A 120 -25.96 -2.04 21.14
C THR A 120 -26.75 -0.73 21.11
N VAL A 121 -26.04 0.41 21.14
CA VAL A 121 -26.65 1.75 21.06
C VAL A 121 -27.36 1.93 19.72
N GLU A 122 -26.68 1.72 18.59
CA GLU A 122 -27.29 1.83 17.25
C GLU A 122 -28.51 0.93 17.09
N LYS A 123 -28.47 -0.27 17.69
CA LYS A 123 -29.56 -1.23 17.64
C LYS A 123 -30.74 -0.82 18.52
N PHE A 124 -30.47 -0.18 19.65
CA PHE A 124 -31.49 0.40 20.52
C PHE A 124 -32.15 1.58 19.82
N GLU A 125 -31.37 2.54 19.34
CA GLU A 125 -31.85 3.74 18.63
C GLU A 125 -32.63 3.38 17.36
N GLY A 126 -32.22 2.33 16.64
CA GLY A 126 -32.96 1.85 15.48
C GLY A 126 -34.28 1.15 15.81
N ALA A 127 -34.49 0.74 17.06
CA ALA A 127 -35.72 0.07 17.51
C ALA A 127 -36.68 1.01 18.24
N ASP A 128 -36.16 2.03 18.93
CA ASP A 128 -36.90 3.10 19.60
C ASP A 128 -37.51 4.04 18.56
N ALA A 129 -38.75 3.76 18.13
CA ALA A 129 -39.39 4.47 17.03
C ALA A 129 -40.00 5.80 17.49
N ASN A 130 -40.30 5.93 18.78
CA ASN A 130 -40.94 7.10 19.37
C ASN A 130 -39.94 8.04 20.07
N GLY A 131 -38.69 7.62 20.30
CA GLY A 131 -37.60 8.41 20.86
C GLY A 131 -37.70 8.61 22.37
N ASP A 132 -38.39 7.72 23.09
CA ASP A 132 -38.62 7.86 24.54
C ASP A 132 -37.51 7.24 25.39
N ARG A 133 -36.48 6.65 24.76
CA ARG A 133 -35.37 5.94 25.41
C ARG A 133 -35.80 4.70 26.19
N GLU A 134 -36.96 4.15 25.89
CA GLU A 134 -37.42 2.85 26.33
C GLU A 134 -37.74 1.98 25.10
N LEU A 135 -37.87 0.67 25.29
CA LEU A 135 -38.35 -0.21 24.22
C LEU A 135 -39.62 -0.89 24.67
N SER A 136 -40.73 -0.57 24.02
CA SER A 136 -41.96 -1.33 24.17
C SER A 136 -41.77 -2.76 23.65
N PRO A 137 -42.62 -3.74 24.05
CA PRO A 137 -42.53 -5.11 23.52
C PRO A 137 -42.61 -5.19 21.99
N GLY A 138 -43.32 -4.27 21.35
CA GLY A 138 -43.42 -4.16 19.90
C GLY A 138 -42.11 -3.70 19.26
N GLU A 139 -41.49 -2.66 19.81
CA GLU A 139 -40.20 -2.13 19.37
C GLU A 139 -39.07 -3.13 19.62
N PHE A 140 -39.03 -3.74 20.81
CA PHE A 140 -38.04 -4.77 21.14
C PHE A 140 -38.10 -5.96 20.17
N ALA A 141 -39.28 -6.33 19.66
CA ALA A 141 -39.42 -7.41 18.68
C ALA A 141 -38.69 -7.13 17.34
N THR A 142 -38.43 -5.86 17.01
CA THR A 142 -37.67 -5.46 15.80
C THR A 142 -36.17 -5.72 15.95
N THR A 143 -35.67 -5.80 17.19
CA THR A 143 -34.25 -6.04 17.50
C THR A 143 -33.79 -7.48 17.26
N LYS A 144 -34.68 -8.37 16.79
CA LYS A 144 -34.37 -9.80 16.60
C LYS A 144 -33.19 -9.98 15.64
N PRO A 145 -32.23 -10.88 15.97
CA PRO A 145 -31.12 -11.17 15.07
C PRO A 145 -31.66 -11.71 13.76
N LYS A 146 -31.26 -11.09 12.64
CA LYS A 146 -31.65 -11.54 11.32
C LYS A 146 -31.09 -12.95 11.09
N GLN A 147 -31.97 -13.92 10.89
CA GLN A 147 -31.52 -15.28 10.60
C GLN A 147 -30.80 -15.29 9.25
N THR A 148 -29.50 -15.58 9.29
CA THR A 148 -28.73 -15.79 8.08
C THR A 148 -29.17 -17.10 7.46
N ARG A 149 -29.82 -17.05 6.30
CA ARG A 149 -30.09 -18.26 5.51
C ARG A 149 -28.74 -18.87 5.16
N THR A 150 -28.46 -20.06 5.66
CA THR A 150 -27.30 -20.84 5.23
C THR A 150 -27.46 -21.09 3.73
N ARG A 151 -26.47 -20.69 2.94
CA ARG A 151 -26.43 -21.08 1.53
C ARG A 151 -26.34 -22.60 1.52
N ARG A 152 -27.34 -23.29 0.95
CA ARG A 152 -27.25 -24.74 0.74
C ARG A 152 -26.05 -24.96 -0.17
N CYS A 153 -25.08 -25.75 0.29
CA CYS A 153 -24.02 -26.23 -0.59
C CYS A 153 -24.70 -27.04 -1.69
N ASN A 154 -24.62 -26.57 -2.94
CA ASN A 154 -24.83 -27.44 -4.08
C ASN A 154 -23.56 -28.29 -4.18
N CYS A 155 -23.66 -29.51 -3.65
CA CYS A 155 -22.73 -30.60 -3.93
C CYS A 155 -23.15 -31.25 -5.25
#